data_AF-A0A2V2FTW9-F1
#
_entry.id   AF-A0A2V2FTW9-F1
#
_cell.length_a   1.000
_cell.length_b   1.000
_cell.length_c   1.000
_cell.angle_alpha   90.00
_cell.angle_beta   90.00
_cell.angle_gamma   90.00
#
_symmetry.space_group_name_H-M   'P 1'
#
loop_
_entity.id
_entity.type
_entity.pdbx_description
1 polymer ?
#
loop_
_entity_poly.entity_id
_entity_poly.type
_entity_poly.pdbx_seq_one_letter_code
_entity_poly.pdbx_strand_id
1 'polypeptide(L)'
;MKHGKTGLVLGLLTAICLAAGTAGAPSARAFACAHGKSTGRLAHTCHMYSDAQHFERLTAESTCETCGFVETRVVYNKRGVHRFACADAGHKPGAPEHLYVLRCVACGYALRGSAFVLPCNKPGCAETMGGQAEK
;
A
#
# COMPACT_ATOMS: atom_id res chain seq x y z
N MET A 1 33.53 -25.57 -54.32
CA MET A 1 33.57 -24.25 -53.64
C MET A 1 32.15 -23.77 -53.36
N LYS A 2 31.59 -24.03 -52.17
CA LYS A 2 30.23 -23.61 -51.77
C LYS A 2 30.24 -23.08 -50.32
N HIS A 3 30.93 -21.97 -50.07
CA HIS A 3 30.96 -21.32 -48.75
C HIS A 3 30.67 -19.80 -48.81
N GLY A 4 29.90 -19.34 -49.81
CA GLY A 4 29.60 -17.90 -49.95
C GLY A 4 28.37 -17.41 -49.18
N LYS A 5 27.39 -18.29 -48.89
CA LYS A 5 26.09 -17.88 -48.35
C LYS A 5 25.99 -17.96 -46.83
N THR A 6 26.70 -18.89 -46.20
CA THR A 6 26.67 -19.08 -44.74
C THR A 6 27.40 -17.97 -43.97
N GLY A 7 28.51 -17.45 -44.51
CA GLY A 7 29.22 -16.33 -43.89
C GLY A 7 28.43 -15.02 -43.94
N LEU A 8 27.70 -14.77 -45.03
CA LEU A 8 26.86 -13.58 -45.19
C LEU A 8 25.66 -13.59 -44.23
N VAL A 9 25.00 -14.75 -44.07
CA VAL A 9 23.85 -14.90 -43.17
C VAL A 9 24.30 -14.81 -41.70
N LEU A 10 25.44 -15.39 -41.34
CA LEU A 10 25.97 -15.30 -39.99
C LEU A 10 26.41 -13.86 -39.66
N GLY A 11 27.05 -13.17 -40.60
CA GLY A 11 27.43 -11.76 -40.48
C GLY A 11 26.23 -10.81 -40.38
N LEU A 12 25.17 -11.06 -41.15
CA LEU A 12 23.93 -10.29 -41.08
C LEU A 12 23.20 -10.53 -39.74
N LEU A 13 23.14 -11.77 -39.26
CA LEU A 13 22.57 -12.10 -37.95
C LEU A 13 23.38 -11.48 -36.80
N THR A 14 24.71 -11.44 -36.89
CA THR A 14 25.52 -10.73 -35.89
C THR A 14 25.33 -9.22 -35.95
N ALA A 15 25.22 -8.62 -37.14
CA ALA A 15 24.93 -7.20 -37.29
C ALA A 15 23.53 -6.82 -36.77
N ILE A 16 22.52 -7.67 -37.00
CA ILE A 16 21.16 -7.49 -36.46
C ILE A 16 21.16 -7.65 -34.94
N CYS A 17 21.89 -8.62 -34.38
CA CYS A 17 22.03 -8.76 -32.93
C CYS A 17 22.84 -7.63 -32.29
N LEU A 18 23.81 -7.03 -32.98
CA LEU A 18 24.52 -5.84 -32.50
C LEU A 18 23.67 -4.57 -32.61
N ALA A 19 22.86 -4.43 -33.66
CA ALA A 19 21.91 -3.32 -33.80
C ALA A 19 20.70 -3.44 -32.85
N ALA A 20 20.28 -4.67 -32.52
CA ALA A 20 19.29 -4.95 -31.48
C ALA A 20 19.88 -4.97 -30.07
N GLY A 21 21.21 -5.05 -29.93
CA GLY A 21 21.93 -5.05 -28.66
C GLY A 21 22.00 -3.68 -27.97
N THR A 22 21.53 -2.61 -28.61
CA THR A 22 21.26 -1.31 -27.97
C THR A 22 19.81 -1.16 -27.51
N ALA A 23 18.92 -2.10 -27.87
CA ALA A 23 17.64 -2.27 -27.20
C ALA A 23 17.87 -3.12 -25.94
N GLY A 24 18.66 -2.54 -25.02
CA GLY A 24 18.97 -3.13 -23.73
C GLY A 24 17.69 -3.55 -23.02
N ALA A 25 17.76 -4.76 -22.45
CA ALA A 25 16.76 -5.35 -21.58
C ALA A 25 16.13 -4.31 -20.63
N PRO A 26 14.82 -4.43 -20.33
CA PRO A 26 14.04 -3.51 -19.53
C PRO A 26 14.43 -3.61 -18.04
N SER A 27 15.66 -3.21 -17.71
CA SER A 27 15.90 -2.63 -16.41
C SER A 27 15.24 -1.27 -16.43
N ALA A 28 13.97 -1.23 -16.05
CA ALA A 28 13.19 -0.01 -15.88
C ALA A 28 13.74 0.91 -14.74
N ARG A 29 15.06 0.91 -14.48
CA ARG A 29 15.72 1.42 -13.26
C ARG A 29 17.18 1.94 -13.37
N ALA A 30 17.66 2.37 -14.52
CA ALA A 30 18.84 3.29 -14.58
C ALA A 30 18.45 4.80 -14.52
N PHE A 31 17.22 5.09 -14.06
CA PHE A 31 16.23 5.93 -14.75
C PHE A 31 16.28 7.43 -14.47
N ALA A 32 16.56 8.24 -15.49
CA ALA A 32 15.88 9.52 -15.76
C ALA A 32 16.51 10.19 -16.98
N CYS A 33 17.83 10.40 -16.95
CA CYS A 33 18.63 10.85 -18.07
C CYS A 33 20.07 10.39 -17.74
N ALA A 34 20.82 9.81 -18.68
CA ALA A 34 22.21 9.35 -18.44
C ALA A 34 23.21 10.51 -18.16
N HIS A 35 22.71 11.71 -17.85
CA HIS A 35 23.46 12.94 -17.63
C HIS A 35 24.22 12.98 -16.29
N GLY A 36 24.00 12.02 -15.39
CA GLY A 36 24.76 11.85 -14.15
C GLY A 36 24.52 12.91 -13.05
N LYS A 37 23.82 14.01 -13.35
CA LYS A 37 23.41 15.04 -12.38
C LYS A 37 21.92 14.98 -12.07
N SER A 38 21.60 14.78 -10.79
CA SER A 38 20.24 14.79 -10.28
C SER A 38 20.18 15.27 -8.82
N THR A 39 19.14 16.00 -8.47
CA THR A 39 18.81 16.35 -7.08
C THR A 39 17.67 15.48 -6.59
N GLY A 40 17.88 14.77 -5.47
CA GLY A 40 16.85 14.01 -4.79
C GLY A 40 16.25 14.79 -3.62
N ARG A 41 14.93 14.70 -3.42
CA ARG A 41 14.29 15.09 -2.15
C ARG A 41 13.25 14.07 -1.71
N LEU A 42 13.04 14.01 -0.40
CA LEU A 42 11.83 13.40 0.14
C LEU A 42 10.68 14.39 -0.06
N ALA A 43 9.70 14.03 -0.89
CA ALA A 43 8.58 14.89 -1.21
C ALA A 43 7.50 14.80 -0.12
N HIS A 44 7.09 13.59 0.25
CA HIS A 44 5.98 13.38 1.20
C HIS A 44 6.14 12.08 2.01
N THR A 45 5.70 12.13 3.26
CA THR A 45 5.51 10.95 4.13
C THR A 45 4.07 10.89 4.60
N CYS A 46 3.48 9.69 4.61
CA CYS A 46 2.13 9.50 5.14
C CYS A 46 2.01 8.16 5.88
N HIS A 47 1.39 8.20 7.06
CA HIS A 47 1.03 7.01 7.82
C HIS A 47 -0.23 6.39 7.23
N MET A 48 -0.15 5.09 6.98
CA MET A 48 -1.18 4.30 6.34
C MET A 48 -1.36 2.99 7.12
N TYR A 49 -2.49 2.34 6.93
CA TYR A 49 -2.75 1.03 7.50
C TYR A 49 -3.56 0.18 6.52
N SER A 50 -3.39 -1.13 6.61
CA SER A 50 -4.23 -2.13 5.96
C SER A 50 -4.76 -3.10 7.01
N ASP A 51 -5.55 -4.08 6.62
CA ASP A 51 -6.10 -5.09 7.53
C ASP A 51 -5.01 -5.82 8.36
N ALA A 52 -3.81 -5.96 7.82
CA ALA A 52 -2.72 -6.70 8.45
C ALA A 52 -1.76 -5.84 9.29
N GLN A 53 -1.49 -4.60 8.87
CA GLN A 53 -0.36 -3.85 9.42
C GLN A 53 -0.43 -2.34 9.19
N HIS A 54 0.42 -1.63 9.93
CA HIS A 54 0.74 -0.22 9.78
C HIS A 54 1.95 -0.09 8.87
N PHE A 55 1.88 0.86 7.95
CA PHE A 55 2.99 1.19 7.07
C PHE A 55 3.09 2.68 6.83
N GLU A 56 4.27 3.11 6.44
CA GLU A 56 4.54 4.48 6.04
C GLU A 56 4.81 4.48 4.55
N ARG A 57 4.06 5.28 3.81
CA ARG A 57 4.33 5.52 2.39
C ARG A 57 5.22 6.75 2.29
N LEU A 58 6.42 6.52 1.77
CA LEU A 58 7.41 7.54 1.46
C LEU A 58 7.39 7.78 -0.05
N THR A 59 7.28 9.05 -0.43
CA THR A 59 7.40 9.47 -1.82
C THR A 59 8.67 10.32 -1.94
N ALA A 60 9.63 9.84 -2.72
CA ALA A 60 10.84 10.55 -3.06
C ALA A 60 10.81 10.97 -4.52
N GLU A 61 11.35 12.14 -4.81
CA GLU A 61 11.47 12.68 -6.16
C GLU A 61 12.94 12.90 -6.48
N SER A 62 13.38 12.46 -7.65
CA SER A 62 14.68 12.77 -8.24
C SER A 62 14.45 13.61 -9.49
N THR A 63 15.02 14.82 -9.53
CA THR A 63 14.95 15.71 -10.70
C THR A 63 16.31 15.73 -11.39
N CYS A 64 16.35 15.53 -12.70
CA CYS A 64 17.56 15.72 -13.48
C CYS A 64 17.78 17.22 -13.71
N GLU A 65 18.95 17.73 -13.29
CA GLU A 65 19.28 19.17 -13.41
C GLU A 65 19.43 19.61 -14.87
N THR A 66 19.80 18.71 -15.78
CA THR A 66 20.07 19.03 -17.18
C THR A 66 18.80 19.07 -18.03
N CYS A 67 17.93 18.07 -17.86
CA CYS A 67 16.75 17.87 -18.73
C CYS A 67 15.42 18.22 -18.02
N GLY A 68 15.45 18.51 -16.71
CA GLY A 68 14.26 18.82 -15.92
C GLY A 68 13.33 17.62 -15.66
N PHE A 69 13.69 16.43 -16.11
CA PHE A 69 12.90 15.23 -15.91
C PHE A 69 12.79 14.88 -14.42
N VAL A 70 11.59 14.53 -13.97
CA VAL A 70 11.30 14.13 -12.59
C VAL A 70 10.95 12.65 -12.54
N GLU A 71 11.72 11.88 -11.79
CA GLU A 71 11.40 10.51 -11.43
C GLU A 71 10.79 10.50 -10.02
N THR A 72 9.65 9.81 -9.86
CA THR A 72 9.01 9.62 -8.56
C THR A 72 9.15 8.18 -8.11
N ARG A 73 9.69 7.98 -6.91
CA ARG A 73 9.80 6.66 -6.28
C ARG A 73 8.93 6.60 -5.04
N VAL A 74 8.04 5.61 -5.01
CA VAL A 74 7.23 5.29 -3.83
C VAL A 74 7.81 4.07 -3.14
N VAL A 75 8.03 4.18 -1.83
CA VAL A 75 8.50 3.09 -0.96
C VAL A 75 7.52 2.93 0.19
N TYR A 76 7.21 1.69 0.54
CA TYR A 76 6.35 1.34 1.67
C TYR A 76 7.19 0.72 2.78
N ASN A 77 7.32 1.42 3.91
CA ASN A 77 8.04 0.94 5.08
C ASN A 77 7.07 0.36 6.11
N LYS A 78 7.26 -0.90 6.50
CA LYS A 78 6.47 -1.52 7.55
C LYS A 78 6.78 -0.85 8.90
N ARG A 79 5.74 -0.42 9.62
CA ARG A 79 5.86 0.25 10.93
C ARG A 79 5.48 -0.67 12.09
N GLY A 80 4.57 -1.61 11.88
CA GLY A 80 4.13 -2.54 12.93
C GLY A 80 2.86 -3.29 12.57
N VAL A 81 2.43 -4.21 13.42
CA VAL A 81 1.16 -4.92 13.28
C VAL A 81 0.10 -4.30 14.19
N HIS A 82 -1.18 -4.52 13.88
CA HIS A 82 -2.26 -4.05 14.74
C HIS A 82 -2.19 -4.72 16.12
N ARG A 83 -2.30 -3.89 17.16
CA ARG A 83 -2.60 -4.36 18.53
C ARG A 83 -4.05 -4.03 18.83
N PHE A 84 -4.84 -5.06 19.12
CA PHE A 84 -6.27 -4.92 19.33
C PHE A 84 -6.63 -4.85 20.82
N ALA A 85 -7.60 -4.01 21.14
CA ALA A 85 -8.28 -4.00 22.43
C ALA A 85 -9.80 -4.11 22.20
N CYS A 86 -10.49 -4.65 23.21
CA CYS A 86 -11.95 -4.64 23.23
C CYS A 86 -12.46 -3.21 23.34
N ALA A 87 -13.36 -2.82 22.45
CA ALA A 87 -14.01 -1.52 22.45
C ALA A 87 -15.53 -1.72 22.48
N ASP A 88 -16.19 -0.99 23.37
CA ASP A 88 -17.65 -0.86 23.42
C ASP A 88 -18.11 -0.11 22.16
N ALA A 89 -18.94 -0.78 21.35
CA ALA A 89 -19.55 -0.23 20.13
C ALA A 89 -20.99 0.26 20.37
N GLY A 90 -21.45 0.24 21.62
CA GLY A 90 -22.75 0.75 22.04
C GLY A 90 -23.83 -0.32 22.17
N HIS A 91 -25.04 0.15 22.46
CA HIS A 91 -26.21 -0.70 22.65
C HIS A 91 -26.73 -1.27 21.34
N LYS A 92 -27.16 -2.53 21.40
CA LYS A 92 -28.04 -3.09 20.38
C LYS A 92 -29.44 -2.48 20.53
N PRO A 93 -30.03 -1.89 19.48
CA PRO A 93 -31.38 -1.37 19.55
C PRO A 93 -32.37 -2.45 19.99
N GLY A 94 -33.20 -2.16 20.99
CA GLY A 94 -34.22 -3.10 21.45
C GLY A 94 -33.71 -4.28 22.28
N ALA A 95 -32.42 -4.35 22.66
CA ALA A 95 -31.90 -5.37 23.58
C ALA A 95 -31.04 -4.79 24.72
N PRO A 96 -31.05 -5.37 25.94
CA PRO A 96 -30.17 -4.99 27.06
C PRO A 96 -28.74 -5.53 26.85
N GLU A 97 -28.26 -5.43 25.63
CA GLU A 97 -27.04 -6.03 25.13
C GLU A 97 -26.12 -4.94 24.58
N HIS A 98 -24.82 -5.08 24.85
CA HIS A 98 -23.77 -4.24 24.27
C HIS A 98 -23.05 -4.99 23.18
N LEU A 99 -22.83 -4.30 22.06
CA LEU A 99 -21.95 -4.76 21.01
C LEU A 99 -20.52 -4.39 21.38
N TYR A 100 -19.63 -5.37 21.34
CA TYR A 100 -18.20 -5.17 21.49
C TYR A 100 -17.49 -5.57 20.21
N VAL A 101 -16.43 -4.85 19.88
CA VAL A 101 -15.57 -5.12 18.71
C VAL A 101 -14.11 -4.98 19.10
N LEU A 102 -13.24 -5.73 18.45
CA LEU A 102 -11.79 -5.53 18.61
C LEU A 102 -11.33 -4.38 17.71
N ARG A 103 -10.79 -3.31 18.31
CA ARG A 103 -10.23 -2.16 17.59
C ARG A 103 -8.74 -2.02 17.82
N CYS A 104 -8.01 -1.64 16.78
CA CYS A 104 -6.60 -1.30 16.91
C CYS A 104 -6.45 -0.07 17.81
N VAL A 105 -5.64 -0.19 18.86
CA VAL A 105 -5.42 0.90 19.83
C VAL A 105 -4.76 2.14 19.21
N ALA A 106 -4.05 1.98 18.09
CA ALA A 106 -3.30 3.05 17.46
C ALA A 106 -4.04 3.76 16.31
N CYS A 107 -4.89 3.05 15.56
CA CYS A 107 -5.57 3.61 14.37
C CYS A 107 -7.08 3.41 14.34
N GLY A 108 -7.67 2.72 15.33
CA GLY A 108 -9.12 2.47 15.40
C GLY A 108 -9.64 1.42 14.42
N TYR A 109 -8.79 0.82 13.57
CA TYR A 109 -9.16 -0.25 12.65
C TYR A 109 -9.90 -1.37 13.40
N ALA A 110 -11.13 -1.66 12.99
CA ALA A 110 -11.96 -2.70 13.59
C ALA A 110 -11.64 -4.04 12.91
N LEU A 111 -11.26 -5.04 13.71
CA LEU A 111 -10.99 -6.37 13.19
C LEU A 111 -12.28 -7.00 12.66
N ARG A 112 -12.32 -7.32 11.37
CA ARG A 112 -13.50 -7.90 10.74
C ARG A 112 -13.86 -9.23 11.40
N GLY A 113 -15.15 -9.42 11.70
CA GLY A 113 -15.65 -10.63 12.36
C GLY A 113 -15.37 -10.73 13.86
N SER A 114 -14.77 -9.70 14.47
CA SER A 114 -14.51 -9.66 15.92
C SER A 114 -15.69 -9.15 16.77
N ALA A 115 -16.86 -9.01 16.16
CA ALA A 115 -18.04 -8.51 16.84
C ALA A 115 -18.63 -9.59 17.75
N PHE A 116 -18.83 -9.26 19.02
CA PHE A 116 -19.51 -10.12 19.98
C PHE A 116 -20.39 -9.30 20.90
N VAL A 117 -21.39 -9.95 21.48
CA VAL A 117 -22.41 -9.31 22.30
C VAL A 117 -22.25 -9.78 23.73
N LEU A 118 -22.27 -8.83 24.67
CA LEU A 118 -22.32 -9.14 26.10
C LEU A 118 -23.53 -8.44 26.74
N PRO A 119 -24.15 -9.05 27.76
CA PRO A 119 -25.18 -8.39 28.55
C PRO A 119 -24.67 -7.06 29.12
N CYS A 120 -25.47 -6.01 29.00
CA CYS A 120 -25.13 -4.72 29.58
C CYS A 120 -25.55 -4.69 31.05
N ASN A 121 -24.57 -4.81 31.95
CA ASN A 121 -24.82 -4.77 33.40
C ASN A 121 -24.76 -3.34 33.99
N LYS A 122 -24.75 -2.29 33.15
CA LYS A 122 -24.76 -0.90 33.63
C LYS A 122 -26.17 -0.51 34.12
N PRO A 123 -26.30 0.03 35.35
CA PRO A 123 -27.57 0.55 35.84
C PRO A 123 -28.14 1.61 34.88
N GLY A 124 -29.44 1.55 34.59
CA GLY A 124 -30.16 2.50 33.71
C GLY A 124 -30.29 2.08 32.24
N CYS A 125 -29.57 1.06 31.77
CA CYS A 125 -29.65 0.61 30.37
C CYS A 125 -30.89 -0.25 30.05
N ALA A 126 -31.43 -0.97 31.03
CA ALA A 126 -32.68 -1.70 30.89
C ALA A 126 -33.91 -0.76 30.86
N GLU A 127 -33.78 0.43 31.44
CA GLU A 127 -34.89 1.35 31.72
C GLU A 127 -35.21 2.27 30.53
N THR A 128 -34.23 2.55 29.65
CA THR A 128 -34.43 3.38 28.45
C THR A 128 -35.30 2.75 27.36
N MET A 129 -35.71 1.48 27.51
CA MET A 129 -36.50 0.77 26.49
C MET A 129 -37.92 0.41 26.90
N GLY A 130 -38.34 0.76 28.12
CA GLY A 130 -39.74 0.70 28.56
C GLY A 130 -40.59 1.88 28.09
N GLY A 131 -40.03 2.83 27.34
CA GLY A 131 -40.68 4.09 26.95
C GLY A 131 -41.12 4.21 25.48
N GLN A 132 -40.94 3.17 24.66
CA GLN A 132 -41.41 3.15 23.27
C GLN A 132 -42.37 1.98 23.02
N ALA A 133 -43.49 1.99 23.75
CA ALA A 133 -44.69 1.29 23.35
C ALA A 133 -45.86 2.26 23.51
N GLU A 134 -46.11 3.08 22.49
CA GLU A 134 -47.44 3.65 22.18
C GLU A 134 -47.39 4.41 20.85
N LYS A 135 -47.79 3.74 19.77
CA LYS A 135 -48.88 4.12 18.87
C LYS A 135 -49.17 3.01 17.87
#